data_AF-A0A5D0MNE5-F1
#
_entry.id   AF-A0A5D0MNE5-F1
#
_cell.length_a   1.000
_cell.length_b   1.000
_cell.length_c   1.000
_cell.angle_alpha   90.00
_cell.angle_beta   90.00
_cell.angle_gamma   90.00
#
_symmetry.space_group_name_H-M   'P 1'
#
loop_
_entity.id
_entity.type
_entity.pdbx_description
1 polymer ?
#
loop_
_entity_poly.entity_id
_entity_poly.type
_entity_poly.pdbx_seq_one_letter_code
_entity_poly.pdbx_strand_id
1 'polypeptide(L)'
;MLAEKLKESLQYSQDNLDFPDFLAREIEIIMKEPKLMESKKELIESLIFQVSDYDPYAEAGCCKDATSPEDIKKTINSILYK
;
A
#
# COMPACT_ATOMS: atom_id res chain seq x y z
N MET A 1 -7.55 14.28 0.46
CA MET A 1 -7.15 13.91 -0.94
C MET A 1 -6.56 12.50 -0.93
N LEU A 2 -6.46 11.78 -2.07
CA LEU A 2 -5.94 10.39 -2.07
C LEU A 2 -4.51 10.28 -1.50
N ALA A 3 -3.67 11.28 -1.76
CA ALA A 3 -2.30 11.33 -1.22
C ALA A 3 -2.29 11.43 0.30
N GLU A 4 -3.17 12.24 0.89
CA GLU A 4 -3.29 12.38 2.35
C GLU A 4 -3.75 11.06 2.98
N LYS A 5 -4.79 10.43 2.41
CA LYS A 5 -5.28 9.14 2.91
C LYS A 5 -4.22 8.05 2.85
N LEU A 6 -3.48 7.97 1.74
CA LEU A 6 -2.39 7.01 1.58
C LEU A 6 -1.26 7.27 2.58
N LYS A 7 -0.95 8.54 2.85
CA LYS A 7 0.01 8.93 3.88
C LYS A 7 -0.45 8.53 5.27
N GLU A 8 -1.70 8.80 5.63
CA GLU A 8 -2.28 8.45 6.94
C GLU A 8 -2.25 6.92 7.17
N SER A 9 -2.69 6.14 6.18
CA SER A 9 -2.63 4.68 6.22
C SER A 9 -1.19 4.18 6.34
N LEU A 10 -0.25 4.74 5.57
CA LEU A 10 1.15 4.32 5.63
C LEU A 10 1.77 4.61 7.00
N GLN A 11 1.53 5.79 7.56
CA GLN A 11 2.04 6.16 8.89
C GLN A 11 1.48 5.19 9.95
N TYR A 12 0.17 4.97 9.95
CA TYR A 12 -0.44 4.03 10.89
C TYR A 12 0.20 2.63 10.80
N SER A 13 0.37 2.08 9.60
CA SER A 13 0.91 0.74 9.43
C SER A 13 2.39 0.65 9.79
N GLN A 14 3.19 1.69 9.51
CA GLN A 14 4.58 1.75 9.97
C GLN A 14 4.70 1.82 11.50
N ASP A 15 3.83 2.59 12.15
CA ASP A 15 3.86 2.75 13.61
C ASP A 15 3.30 1.53 14.37
N ASN A 16 2.36 0.77 13.78
CA ASN A 16 1.58 -0.23 14.51
C ASN A 16 1.67 -1.68 13.99
N LEU A 17 2.09 -1.90 12.74
CA LEU A 17 1.90 -3.19 12.06
C LEU A 17 3.20 -3.77 11.48
N ASP A 18 4.37 -3.27 11.91
CA ASP A 18 5.68 -3.68 11.39
C ASP A 18 5.77 -3.58 9.85
N PHE A 19 5.15 -2.53 9.28
CA PHE A 19 5.10 -2.35 7.84
C PHE A 19 6.50 -2.19 7.23
N PRO A 20 6.83 -2.94 6.17
CA PRO A 20 8.20 -3.03 5.69
C PRO A 20 8.67 -1.77 4.96
N ASP A 21 9.86 -1.27 5.33
CA ASP A 21 10.48 -0.06 4.77
C ASP A 21 10.59 -0.06 3.23
N PHE A 22 10.84 -1.23 2.63
CA PHE A 22 10.99 -1.30 1.18
C PHE A 22 9.67 -1.04 0.43
N LEU A 23 8.52 -1.38 1.02
CA LEU A 23 7.21 -1.01 0.46
C LEU A 23 6.90 0.45 0.74
N ALA A 24 7.24 0.95 1.93
CA ALA A 24 7.01 2.34 2.32
C ALA A 24 7.69 3.31 1.35
N ARG A 25 8.96 3.06 0.99
CA ARG A 25 9.69 3.90 0.02
C ARG A 25 9.02 3.98 -1.35
N GLU A 26 8.51 2.87 -1.85
CA GLU A 26 7.81 2.84 -3.14
C GLU A 26 6.48 3.61 -3.07
N ILE A 27 5.76 3.52 -1.95
CA ILE A 27 4.54 4.30 -1.71
C ILE A 27 4.86 5.79 -1.63
N GLU A 28 5.96 6.18 -0.99
CA GLU A 28 6.42 7.57 -0.97
C GLU A 28 6.75 8.12 -2.36
N ILE A 29 7.32 7.29 -3.26
CA ILE A 29 7.55 7.67 -4.65
C ILE A 29 6.21 7.93 -5.36
N ILE A 30 5.24 7.04 -5.21
CA ILE A 30 3.90 7.19 -5.78
C ILE A 30 3.22 8.49 -5.30
N MET A 31 3.27 8.78 -4.00
CA MET A 31 2.66 9.99 -3.42
C MET A 31 3.28 11.29 -3.92
N LYS A 32 4.56 11.27 -4.33
CA LYS A 32 5.28 12.44 -4.86
C LYS A 32 4.99 12.70 -6.34
N GLU A 33 4.28 11.81 -7.02
CA GLU A 33 3.99 11.90 -8.46
C GLU A 33 2.50 12.17 -8.71
N PRO A 34 2.07 13.44 -8.85
CA PRO A 34 0.65 13.81 -9.02
C PRO A 34 -0.01 13.16 -10.23
N LYS A 35 0.75 12.93 -11.31
CA LYS A 35 0.25 12.28 -12.52
C LYS A 35 -0.17 10.84 -12.27
N LEU A 36 0.59 10.10 -11.45
CA LEU A 36 0.24 8.73 -11.06
C LEU A 36 -1.00 8.74 -10.17
N MET A 37 -1.02 9.64 -9.18
CA MET A 37 -2.14 9.81 -8.27
C MET A 37 -3.45 10.14 -9.00
N GLU A 38 -3.39 10.87 -10.12
CA GLU A 38 -4.56 11.19 -10.93
C GLU A 38 -4.91 10.10 -11.95
N SER A 39 -3.92 9.47 -12.58
CA SER A 39 -4.13 8.51 -13.68
C SER A 39 -4.43 7.09 -13.20
N LYS A 40 -4.08 6.75 -11.95
CA LYS A 40 -4.19 5.40 -11.38
C LYS A 40 -5.12 5.36 -10.15
N LYS A 41 -6.11 6.26 -10.06
CA LYS A 41 -6.97 6.46 -8.87
C LYS A 41 -7.50 5.15 -8.25
N GLU A 42 -8.07 4.25 -9.05
CA GLU A 42 -8.63 2.98 -8.54
C GLU A 42 -7.57 2.07 -7.89
N LEU A 43 -6.36 2.04 -8.47
CA LEU A 43 -5.23 1.30 -7.89
C LEU A 43 -4.70 1.98 -6.62
N ILE A 44 -4.72 3.31 -6.56
CA ILE A 44 -4.36 4.06 -5.37
C ILE A 44 -5.37 3.81 -4.24
N GLU A 45 -6.67 3.79 -4.55
CA GLU A 45 -7.71 3.44 -3.57
C GLU A 45 -7.56 2.00 -3.05
N SER A 46 -7.24 1.07 -3.95
CA SER A 46 -6.91 -0.32 -3.57
C SER A 46 -5.68 -0.38 -2.69
N LEU A 47 -4.63 0.39 -3.01
CA LEU A 47 -3.41 0.47 -2.22
C LEU A 47 -3.66 1.05 -0.82
N ILE A 48 -4.51 2.07 -0.69
CA ILE A 48 -4.91 2.64 0.61
C ILE A 48 -5.58 1.58 1.48
N PHE A 49 -6.54 0.83 0.91
CA PHE A 49 -7.20 -0.26 1.62
C PHE A 49 -6.19 -1.32 2.07
N GLN A 50 -5.36 -1.79 1.16
CA GLN A 50 -4.35 -2.81 1.40
C GLN A 50 -3.32 -2.42 2.47
N VAL A 51 -2.87 -1.16 2.47
CA VAL A 51 -1.94 -0.67 3.50
C VAL A 51 -2.63 -0.61 4.87
N SER A 52 -3.91 -0.23 4.91
CA SER A 52 -4.68 -0.14 6.16
C SER A 52 -5.04 -1.51 6.74
N ASP A 53 -5.16 -2.52 5.88
CA ASP A 53 -5.49 -3.92 6.19
C ASP A 53 -4.24 -4.82 6.28
N TYR A 54 -3.05 -4.21 6.35
CA TYR A 54 -1.80 -4.94 6.35
C TYR A 54 -1.66 -5.84 7.58
N ASP A 55 -1.32 -7.11 7.36
CA ASP A 55 -0.94 -8.03 8.44
C ASP A 55 0.36 -8.76 8.07
N PRO A 56 1.43 -8.66 8.88
CA PRO A 56 2.72 -9.31 8.60
C PRO A 56 2.63 -10.85 8.61
N TYR A 57 1.59 -11.41 9.20
CA TYR A 57 1.30 -12.84 9.29
C TYR A 57 0.11 -13.28 8.42
N ALA A 58 -0.36 -12.43 7.50
CA ALA A 58 -1.48 -12.75 6.59
C ALA A 58 -1.32 -14.08 5.82
N GLU A 59 -0.10 -14.56 5.64
CA GLU A 59 0.23 -15.79 4.91
C GLU A 59 0.58 -16.97 5.83
N ALA A 60 0.55 -16.79 7.15
CA ALA A 60 0.85 -17.85 8.12
C ALA A 60 -0.36 -18.79 8.37
N GLY A 61 -1.55 -18.44 7.88
CA GLY A 61 -2.80 -19.19 8.06
C GLY A 61 -3.32 -19.89 6.79
N CYS A 62 -4.30 -20.78 6.97
CA CYS A 62 -5.03 -21.45 5.87
C CYS A 62 -6.05 -20.50 5.19
N CYS A 63 -6.51 -19.47 5.90
CA CYS A 63 -7.44 -18.47 5.42
C CYS A 63 -6.71 -17.12 5.27
N LYS A 64 -6.86 -16.48 4.11
CA LYS A 64 -6.25 -15.18 3.81
C LYS A 64 -7.25 -14.08 4.18
N ASP A 65 -7.29 -13.73 5.47
CA ASP A 65 -8.22 -12.75 6.02
C ASP A 65 -7.66 -11.32 6.06
N ALA A 66 -6.40 -11.13 5.68
CA ALA A 66 -5.72 -9.84 5.69
C ALA A 66 -4.77 -9.69 4.48
N THR A 67 -4.31 -8.46 4.26
CA THR A 67 -3.45 -8.12 3.13
C THR A 67 -1.99 -8.48 3.41
N SER A 68 -1.36 -9.27 2.53
CA SER A 68 0.06 -9.65 2.65
C SER A 68 1.01 -8.63 1.99
N PRO A 69 2.31 -8.64 2.34
CA PRO A 69 3.32 -7.82 1.66
C PRO A 69 3.36 -8.04 0.13
N GLU A 70 3.10 -9.27 -0.31
CA GLU A 70 3.09 -9.63 -1.73
C GLU A 70 1.91 -9.01 -2.49
N ASP A 71 0.74 -8.89 -1.86
CA ASP A 71 -0.43 -8.25 -2.47
C ASP A 71 -0.19 -6.75 -2.69
N ILE A 72 0.34 -6.08 -1.67
CA ILE A 72 0.72 -4.66 -1.72
C ILE A 72 1.76 -4.43 -2.83
N LYS A 73 2.78 -5.30 -2.88
CA LYS A 73 3.83 -5.23 -3.90
C LYS A 73 3.25 -5.36 -5.31
N LYS A 74 2.27 -6.24 -5.54
CA LYS A 74 1.63 -6.40 -6.86
C LYS A 74 0.88 -5.14 -7.28
N THR A 75 0.19 -4.49 -6.35
CA THR A 75 -0.50 -3.22 -6.61
C THR A 75 0.48 -2.11 -6.93
N ILE A 76 1.55 -1.95 -6.14
CA ILE A 76 2.62 -0.97 -6.39
C ILE A 76 3.23 -1.15 -7.78
N ASN A 77 3.57 -2.39 -8.16
CA ASN A 77 4.12 -2.68 -9.49
C ASN A 77 3.17 -2.30 -10.63
N SER A 78 1.85 -2.42 -10.41
CA SER A 78 0.84 -2.06 -11.39
C SER A 78 0.61 -0.55 -11.50
N ILE A 79 1.05 0.23 -10.51
CA ILE A 79 1.03 1.69 -10.53
C ILE A 79 2.30 2.23 -11.20
N LEU A 80 3.47 1.68 -10.85
CA LEU A 80 4.77 2.22 -11.25
C LEU A 80 5.26 1.73 -12.62
N TYR A 81 4.93 0.49 -13.01
CA TYR A 81 5.57 -0.16 -14.17
C TYR A 81 4.59 -0.71 -15.22
N LYS A 82 3.29 -0.53 -15.02
CA LYS A 82 2.23 -0.90 -15.97
C LYS A 82 1.33 0.29 -16.23
#